data_AF-A0A969MR96-F1
#
_entry.id   AF-A0A969MR96-F1
#
_cell.length_a   1.000
_cell.length_b   1.000
_cell.length_c   1.000
_cell.angle_alpha   90.00
_cell.angle_beta   90.00
_cell.angle_gamma   90.00
#
_symmetry.space_group_name_H-M   'P 1'
#
loop_
_entity.id
_entity.type
_entity.pdbx_description
1 polymer ?
#
loop_
_entity_poly.entity_id
_entity_poly.type
_entity_poly.pdbx_seq_one_letter_code
_entity_poly.pdbx_strand_id
1 'polypeptide(L)'
;MSTGSKIDHFSITVMGDLWNVYKVSQDDNVALSEDAAAEIDLASKEIYFRANCNINEVYHEVFHLYCDYTFTDAADLDSKQKEEVCAQLFGYKGLEMIKTGNDIFKKLKDL
;
A
#
# COMPACT_ATOMS: atom_id res chain seq x y z
N MET A 1 -24.20 -8.33 -20.69
CA MET A 1 -22.81 -8.73 -20.37
C MET A 1 -22.04 -7.43 -20.18
N SER A 2 -21.70 -7.07 -18.95
CA SER A 2 -20.93 -5.85 -18.68
C SER A 2 -19.49 -6.10 -19.12
N THR A 3 -19.02 -5.35 -20.11
CA THR A 3 -17.59 -5.26 -20.41
C THR A 3 -16.96 -4.46 -19.28
N GLY A 4 -16.54 -5.14 -18.23
CA GLY A 4 -15.82 -4.52 -17.12
C GLY A 4 -14.63 -3.74 -17.68
N SER A 5 -14.60 -2.44 -17.40
CA SER A 5 -13.45 -1.58 -17.65
C SER A 5 -12.20 -2.27 -17.10
N LYS A 6 -11.14 -2.39 -17.89
CA LYS A 6 -9.84 -2.82 -17.36
C LYS A 6 -9.36 -1.70 -16.45
N ILE A 7 -9.23 -1.98 -15.16
CA ILE A 7 -8.63 -1.06 -14.20
C ILE A 7 -7.14 -0.92 -14.55
N ASP A 8 -6.69 0.32 -14.77
CA ASP A 8 -5.30 0.59 -15.09
C ASP A 8 -4.40 0.32 -13.87
N HIS A 9 -3.25 -0.31 -14.11
CA HIS A 9 -2.32 -0.71 -13.07
C HIS A 9 -0.87 -0.71 -13.55
N PHE A 10 0.05 -0.70 -12.60
CA PHE A 10 1.47 -0.99 -12.82
C PHE A 10 1.99 -1.92 -11.73
N SER A 11 3.14 -2.55 -11.97
CA SER A 11 3.78 -3.41 -10.98
C SER A 11 5.00 -2.75 -10.34
N ILE A 12 5.27 -3.12 -9.09
CA ILE A 12 6.46 -2.75 -8.32
C ILE A 12 7.05 -3.99 -7.65
N THR A 13 8.32 -3.93 -7.27
CA THR A 13 8.94 -4.97 -6.44
C THR A 13 9.16 -4.44 -5.04
N VAL A 14 8.61 -5.14 -4.05
CA VAL A 14 8.76 -4.84 -2.62
C VAL A 14 9.24 -6.09 -1.92
N MET A 15 10.33 -5.98 -1.16
CA MET A 15 10.92 -7.10 -0.39
C MET A 15 11.17 -8.38 -1.22
N GLY A 16 11.44 -8.24 -2.52
CA GLY A 16 11.71 -9.34 -3.45
C GLY A 16 10.46 -9.90 -4.14
N ASP A 17 9.27 -9.47 -3.74
CA ASP A 17 8.00 -9.90 -4.32
C ASP A 17 7.43 -8.87 -5.30
N LEU A 18 6.70 -9.35 -6.31
CA LEU A 18 6.00 -8.52 -7.27
C LEU A 18 4.61 -8.15 -6.74
N TRP A 19 4.29 -6.86 -6.81
CA TRP A 19 3.05 -6.26 -6.35
C TRP A 19 2.39 -5.50 -7.48
N ASN A 20 1.06 -5.60 -7.58
CA ASN A 20 0.28 -4.81 -8.52
C ASN A 20 -0.35 -3.61 -7.81
N VAL A 21 -0.20 -2.43 -8.39
CA VAL A 21 -0.73 -1.18 -7.88
C VAL A 21 -1.79 -0.67 -8.84
N TYR A 22 -3.01 -0.55 -8.33
CA TYR A 22 -4.19 -0.13 -9.08
C TYR A 22 -4.59 1.28 -8.69
N LYS A 23 -5.03 2.05 -9.67
CA LYS A 23 -5.73 3.32 -9.45
C LYS A 23 -7.21 3.09 -9.70
N VAL A 24 -8.02 3.26 -8.66
CA VAL A 24 -9.45 2.94 -8.68
C VAL A 24 -10.31 4.18 -8.46
N SER A 25 -11.43 4.21 -9.15
CA SER A 25 -12.52 5.18 -8.99
C SER A 25 -13.53 4.70 -7.95
N GLN A 26 -14.54 5.51 -7.64
CA GLN A 26 -15.67 5.08 -6.80
C GLN A 26 -16.57 4.05 -7.50
N ASP A 27 -16.56 4.02 -8.82
CA ASP A 27 -17.39 3.14 -9.64
C ASP A 27 -16.74 1.77 -9.91
N ASP A 28 -15.44 1.63 -9.60
CA ASP A 28 -14.76 0.35 -9.68
C ASP A 28 -15.25 -0.56 -8.56
N ASN A 29 -15.70 -1.77 -8.93
CA ASN A 29 -16.20 -2.78 -8.00
C ASN A 29 -15.04 -3.46 -7.25
N VAL A 30 -14.26 -2.66 -6.53
CA VAL A 30 -13.14 -3.07 -5.70
C VAL A 30 -13.55 -2.86 -4.25
N ALA A 31 -13.36 -3.91 -3.44
CA ALA A 31 -13.69 -3.92 -2.03
C ALA A 31 -12.68 -3.07 -1.24
N LEU A 32 -12.72 -1.76 -1.42
CA LEU A 32 -12.16 -0.82 -0.46
C LEU A 32 -13.20 -0.57 0.62
N SER A 33 -12.79 -0.51 1.89
CA SER A 33 -13.69 0.04 2.92
C SER A 33 -14.18 1.44 2.50
N GLU A 34 -15.45 1.77 2.82
CA GLU A 34 -16.15 2.93 2.23
C GLU A 34 -15.40 4.26 2.39
N ASP A 35 -14.53 4.38 3.40
CA ASP A 35 -13.74 5.57 3.72
C ASP A 35 -12.22 5.41 3.49
N ALA A 36 -11.74 4.24 3.04
CA ALA A 36 -10.32 4.04 2.79
C ALA A 36 -9.87 4.79 1.52
N ALA A 37 -8.85 5.64 1.69
CA ALA A 37 -8.13 6.27 0.58
C ALA A 37 -7.30 5.24 -0.21
N ALA A 38 -6.91 4.15 0.45
CA ALA A 38 -6.18 3.05 -0.14
C ALA A 38 -6.26 1.78 0.74
N GLU A 39 -5.94 0.62 0.19
CA GLU A 39 -5.95 -0.66 0.90
C GLU A 39 -4.96 -1.64 0.26
N ILE A 40 -4.42 -2.53 1.09
CA ILE A 40 -3.54 -3.62 0.68
C ILE A 40 -4.24 -4.98 0.79
N ASP A 41 -4.14 -5.80 -0.25
CA ASP A 41 -4.47 -7.23 -0.19
C ASP A 41 -3.17 -8.04 -0.22
N LEU A 42 -2.81 -8.57 0.95
CA LEU A 42 -1.60 -9.37 1.12
C LEU A 42 -1.65 -10.70 0.37
N ALA A 43 -2.84 -11.31 0.24
CA ALA A 43 -2.99 -12.62 -0.37
C ALA A 43 -2.83 -12.55 -1.89
N SER A 44 -3.41 -11.52 -2.53
CA SER A 44 -3.30 -11.30 -3.97
C SER A 44 -2.06 -10.48 -4.37
N LYS A 45 -1.36 -9.86 -3.41
CA LYS A 45 -0.24 -8.93 -3.61
C LYS A 45 -0.64 -7.70 -4.41
N GLU A 46 -1.72 -7.07 -3.96
CA GLU A 46 -2.33 -5.93 -4.62
C GLU A 46 -2.42 -4.73 -3.69
N ILE A 47 -2.26 -3.54 -4.27
CA ILE A 47 -2.43 -2.26 -3.59
C ILE A 47 -3.40 -1.43 -4.40
N TYR A 48 -4.41 -0.91 -3.74
CA TYR A 48 -5.49 -0.16 -4.37
C TYR A 48 -5.45 1.28 -3.87
N PHE A 49 -5.36 2.25 -4.76
CA PHE A 49 -5.41 3.67 -4.42
C PHE A 49 -6.60 4.35 -5.08
N ARG A 50 -7.37 5.13 -4.31
CA ARG A 50 -8.41 5.99 -4.88
C ARG A 50 -7.77 7.06 -5.78
N ALA A 51 -8.48 7.46 -6.83
CA ALA A 51 -7.98 8.44 -7.82
C ALA A 51 -7.57 9.79 -7.21
N ASN A 52 -8.15 10.18 -6.06
CA ASN A 52 -7.85 11.41 -5.33
C ASN A 52 -6.83 11.23 -4.20
N CYS A 53 -6.13 10.09 -4.13
CA CYS A 53 -5.17 9.87 -3.06
C CYS A 53 -4.02 10.90 -3.09
N ASN A 54 -3.57 11.27 -1.90
CA ASN A 54 -2.43 12.16 -1.70
C ASN A 54 -1.17 11.37 -1.30
N ILE A 55 -0.02 12.04 -1.31
CA ILE A 55 1.27 11.38 -1.04
C ILE A 55 1.37 10.78 0.37
N ASN A 56 0.70 11.37 1.37
CA ASN A 56 0.74 10.85 2.73
C ASN A 56 -0.05 9.55 2.83
N GLU A 57 -1.15 9.41 2.11
CA GLU A 57 -1.92 8.17 2.01
C GLU A 57 -1.11 7.08 1.29
N VAL A 58 -0.34 7.44 0.26
CA VAL A 58 0.61 6.51 -0.37
C VAL A 58 1.68 6.05 0.63
N TYR A 59 2.26 6.96 1.41
CA TYR A 59 3.23 6.57 2.43
C TYR A 59 2.63 5.72 3.55
N HIS A 60 1.38 5.99 3.92
CA HIS A 60 0.65 5.23 4.92
C HIS A 60 0.49 3.75 4.51
N GLU A 61 0.04 3.50 3.28
CA GLU A 61 -0.11 2.12 2.79
C GLU A 61 1.22 1.43 2.54
N VAL A 62 2.23 2.15 2.05
CA VAL A 62 3.58 1.59 1.93
C VAL A 62 4.11 1.20 3.30
N PHE A 63 3.84 1.99 4.35
CA PHE A 63 4.20 1.62 5.71
C PHE A 63 3.48 0.34 6.15
N HIS A 64 2.17 0.22 5.93
CA HIS A 64 1.42 -1.00 6.24
C HIS A 64 2.00 -2.23 5.52
N LEU A 65 2.29 -2.11 4.23
CA LEU A 65 2.89 -3.18 3.45
C LEU A 65 4.20 -3.70 4.07
N TYR A 66 5.09 -2.79 4.49
CA TYR A 66 6.37 -3.18 5.10
C TYR A 66 6.19 -3.70 6.53
N CYS A 67 5.24 -3.15 7.30
CA CYS A 67 4.90 -3.61 8.63
C CYS A 67 4.39 -5.05 8.59
N ASP A 68 3.43 -5.34 7.71
CA ASP A 68 2.84 -6.66 7.57
C ASP A 68 3.85 -7.69 7.09
N TYR A 69 4.74 -7.35 6.13
CA TYR A 69 5.81 -8.27 5.72
C TYR A 69 6.80 -8.61 6.84
N THR A 70 7.04 -7.68 7.75
CA THR A 70 8.10 -7.81 8.76
C THR A 70 7.58 -8.39 10.07
N PHE A 71 6.30 -8.14 10.41
CA PHE A 71 5.75 -8.41 11.73
C PHE A 71 4.35 -9.07 11.71
N THR A 72 4.13 -10.05 10.81
CA THR A 72 2.84 -10.76 10.63
C THR A 72 2.21 -11.32 11.91
N ASP A 73 3.01 -11.63 12.94
CA ASP A 73 2.57 -12.36 14.15
C ASP A 73 2.49 -11.48 15.41
N ALA A 74 2.65 -10.17 15.29
CA ALA A 74 2.67 -9.24 16.43
C ALA A 74 1.25 -8.89 16.91
N ALA A 75 0.54 -9.84 17.54
CA ALA A 75 -0.74 -9.55 18.19
C ALA A 75 -0.54 -8.96 19.61
N ASP A 76 -1.34 -7.94 19.94
CA ASP A 76 -1.45 -7.25 21.24
C ASP A 76 -0.18 -6.57 21.78
N LEU A 77 0.51 -5.80 20.93
CA LEU A 77 1.57 -4.91 21.39
C LEU A 77 1.02 -3.72 22.20
N ASP A 78 1.67 -3.43 23.34
CA ASP A 78 1.46 -2.19 24.06
C ASP A 78 2.01 -0.97 23.27
N SER A 79 1.69 0.24 23.73
CA SER A 79 2.10 1.47 23.02
C SER A 79 3.61 1.62 22.87
N LYS A 80 4.41 1.13 23.83
CA LYS A 80 5.88 1.22 23.78
C LYS A 80 6.45 0.17 22.84
N GLN A 81 5.91 -1.04 22.86
CA GLN A 81 6.30 -2.09 21.94
C GLN A 81 5.99 -1.70 20.49
N LYS A 82 4.84 -1.03 20.24
CA LYS A 82 4.52 -0.45 18.93
C LYS A 82 5.53 0.59 18.48
N GLU A 83 5.91 1.51 19.37
CA GLU A 83 6.93 2.52 19.07
C GLU A 83 8.25 1.86 18.63
N GLU A 84 8.75 0.90 19.42
CA GLU A 84 10.02 0.21 19.14
C GLU A 84 9.96 -0.57 17.82
N VAL A 85 8.85 -1.26 17.54
CA VAL A 85 8.64 -1.96 16.26
C VAL A 85 8.64 -0.99 15.08
N CYS A 86 7.90 0.12 15.17
CA CYS A 86 7.89 1.15 14.14
C CYS A 86 9.28 1.79 13.94
N ALA A 87 9.99 2.10 15.03
CA ALA A 87 11.33 2.66 14.99
C ALA A 87 12.33 1.69 14.36
N GLN A 88 12.26 0.40 14.72
CA GLN A 88 13.10 -0.65 14.14
C GLN A 88 12.80 -0.85 12.66
N LEU A 89 11.52 -0.88 12.27
CA LEU A 89 11.11 -0.97 10.87
C LEU A 89 11.69 0.19 10.06
N PHE A 90 11.53 1.42 10.56
CA PHE A 90 12.03 2.60 9.88
C PHE A 90 13.57 2.65 9.84
N GLY A 91 14.25 2.25 10.91
CA GLY A 91 15.70 2.13 10.93
C GLY A 91 16.24 1.11 9.93
N TYR A 92 15.49 0.02 9.69
CA TYR A 92 15.87 -1.02 8.75
C TYR A 92 15.52 -0.69 7.29
N LYS A 93 14.31 -0.17 7.04
CA LYS A 93 13.72 -0.03 5.69
C LYS A 93 13.22 1.37 5.34
N GLY A 94 13.40 2.37 6.20
CA GLY A 94 12.86 3.72 6.04
C GLY A 94 13.16 4.38 4.68
N LEU A 95 14.41 4.31 4.23
CA LEU A 95 14.80 4.88 2.93
C LEU A 95 14.16 4.14 1.75
N GLU A 96 14.05 2.82 1.83
CA GLU A 96 13.37 2.01 0.80
C GLU A 96 11.87 2.36 0.77
N MET A 97 11.21 2.46 1.93
CA MET A 97 9.80 2.87 2.03
C MET A 97 9.56 4.24 1.39
N ILE A 98 10.39 5.24 1.71
CA ILE A 98 10.27 6.59 1.13
C ILE A 98 10.44 6.54 -0.40
N LYS A 99 11.43 5.79 -0.90
CA LYS A 99 11.65 5.65 -2.34
C LYS A 99 10.47 4.98 -3.03
N THR A 100 9.99 3.85 -2.48
CA THR A 100 8.82 3.12 -2.99
C THR A 100 7.58 4.02 -3.03
N GLY A 101 7.30 4.77 -1.97
CA GLY A 101 6.15 5.67 -1.94
C GLY A 101 6.23 6.80 -2.97
N ASN A 102 7.40 7.40 -3.16
CA ASN A 102 7.62 8.41 -4.21
C ASN A 102 7.41 7.83 -5.61
N ASP A 103 7.96 6.63 -5.86
CA ASP A 103 7.84 5.95 -7.16
C ASP A 103 6.38 5.59 -7.47
N ILE A 104 5.64 5.07 -6.48
CA ILE A 104 4.20 4.78 -6.60
C ILE A 104 3.43 6.07 -6.90
N PHE A 105 3.60 7.11 -6.07
CA PHE A 105 2.84 8.35 -6.21
C PHE A 105 3.08 9.04 -7.56
N LYS A 106 4.33 8.99 -8.05
CA LYS A 106 4.64 9.48 -9.39
C LYS A 106 3.89 8.69 -10.46
N LYS A 107 3.97 7.36 -10.44
CA LYS A 107 3.32 6.51 -11.45
C LYS A 107 1.79 6.58 -11.40
N LEU A 108 1.19 6.77 -10.22
CA LEU A 108 -0.25 6.99 -10.06
C LEU A 108 -0.74 8.28 -10.75
N LYS A 109 0.12 9.29 -10.91
CA LYS A 109 -0.22 10.50 -11.68
C LYS A 109 -0.16 10.29 -13.19
N ASP A 110 0.61 9.32 -13.63
CA ASP A 110 0.81 8.97 -15.04
C ASP A 110 -0.21 7.93 -15.54
N LEU A 111 -0.98 7.32 -14.64
CA LEU A 111 -2.18 6.48 -14.87
C LEU A 111 -3.43 7.34 -15.05
#